data_AF-A0A356ATH5-F1
#
_entry.id   AF-A0A356ATH5-F1
#
_cell.length_a   1.000
_cell.length_b   1.000
_cell.length_c   1.000
_cell.angle_alpha   90.00
_cell.angle_beta   90.00
_cell.angle_gamma   90.00
#
_symmetry.space_group_name_H-M   'P 1'
#
loop_
_entity.id
_entity.type
_entity.pdbx_description
1 polymer ?
#
loop_
_entity_poly.entity_id
_entity_poly.type
_entity_poly.pdbx_seq_one_letter_code
_entity_poly.pdbx_strand_id
1 'polypeptide(L)'
;MRVLYKAHLTKTINTTPAMSYDRDLYKMFTEILERGIRQGKLREDIPVEFFSKHLIMAIRGITYEWCIRFPDFDLKKQVQDHFKILLYGLKK
;
A
#
# COMPACT_ATOMS: atom_id res chain seq x y z
N MET A 1 4.89 10.31 -3.37
CA MET A 1 3.74 9.58 -3.95
C MET A 1 2.70 10.49 -4.60
N ARG A 2 2.19 11.56 -3.96
CA ARG A 2 1.17 12.45 -4.55
C ARG A 2 1.47 12.98 -5.94
N VAL A 3 2.67 13.54 -6.14
CA VAL A 3 3.10 14.11 -7.43
C VAL A 3 3.02 13.06 -8.55
N LEU A 4 3.44 11.83 -8.25
CA LEU A 4 3.37 10.72 -9.19
C LEU A 4 1.93 10.37 -9.57
N TYR A 5 1.04 10.22 -8.59
CA TYR A 5 -0.36 9.88 -8.87
C TYR A 5 -1.13 11.03 -9.50
N LYS A 6 -0.82 12.27 -9.15
CA LYS A 6 -1.35 13.45 -9.83
C LYS A 6 -0.90 13.46 -11.29
N ALA A 7 0.39 13.23 -11.56
CA ALA A 7 0.92 13.15 -12.93
C ALA A 7 0.30 12.01 -13.74
N HIS A 8 0.04 10.85 -13.11
CA HIS A 8 -0.70 9.76 -13.74
C HIS A 8 -2.16 10.15 -14.07
N LEU A 9 -2.87 10.78 -13.13
CA LEU A 9 -4.24 11.27 -13.35
C LEU A 9 -4.30 12.32 -14.47
N THR A 10 -3.31 13.20 -14.54
CA THR A 10 -3.23 14.25 -15.57
C THR A 10 -2.56 13.77 -16.86
N LYS A 11 -2.11 12.51 -16.94
CA LYS A 11 -1.37 11.91 -18.07
C LYS A 11 -0.14 12.72 -18.52
N THR A 12 0.53 13.40 -17.59
CA THR A 12 1.61 14.35 -17.92
C THR A 12 3.01 13.72 -17.95
N ILE A 13 3.20 12.54 -17.36
CA ILE A 13 4.51 11.85 -17.25
C ILE A 13 4.31 10.35 -17.41
N ASN A 14 5.30 9.65 -18.00
CA ASN A 14 5.33 8.18 -18.00
C ASN A 14 5.55 7.65 -16.57
N THR A 15 4.49 7.15 -15.93
CA THR A 15 4.54 6.62 -14.56
C THR A 15 4.73 5.11 -14.49
N THR A 16 4.95 4.44 -15.63
CA THR A 16 5.08 2.97 -15.73
C THR A 16 6.07 2.36 -14.72
N PRO A 17 7.28 2.93 -14.50
CA PRO A 17 8.23 2.39 -13.53
C PRO A 17 7.69 2.39 -12.09
N ALA A 18 6.92 3.41 -11.72
CA ALA A 18 6.36 3.52 -10.38
C ALA A 18 5.16 2.61 -10.12
N MET A 19 4.53 2.12 -11.22
CA MET A 19 3.42 1.18 -11.20
C MET A 19 3.89 -0.28 -11.23
N SER A 20 5.15 -0.54 -11.56
CA SER A 20 5.75 -1.88 -11.58
C SER A 20 5.66 -2.61 -10.24
N TYR A 21 5.53 -3.94 -10.32
CA TYR A 21 5.66 -4.86 -9.19
C TYR A 21 7.13 -5.12 -8.81
N ASP A 22 8.07 -4.77 -9.69
CA ASP A 22 9.52 -4.96 -9.48
C ASP A 22 10.17 -3.84 -8.68
N ARG A 23 9.41 -3.18 -7.81
CA ARG A 23 9.95 -2.12 -6.96
C ARG A 23 10.48 -2.74 -5.67
N ASP A 24 11.61 -2.25 -5.18
CA ASP A 24 12.16 -2.65 -3.87
C ASP A 24 11.17 -2.45 -2.71
N LEU A 25 10.15 -1.61 -2.92
CA LEU A 25 8.98 -1.49 -2.06
C LEU A 25 8.31 -2.86 -1.78
N TYR A 26 8.12 -3.70 -2.80
CA TYR A 26 7.50 -5.02 -2.64
C TYR A 26 8.41 -5.95 -1.82
N LYS A 27 9.73 -5.94 -2.08
CA LYS A 27 10.71 -6.71 -1.31
C LYS A 27 10.69 -6.32 0.17
N MET A 28 10.73 -5.02 0.46
CA MET A 28 10.64 -4.51 1.83
C MET A 28 9.35 -4.95 2.54
N PHE A 29 8.19 -4.89 1.86
CA PHE A 29 6.95 -5.37 2.45
C PHE A 29 6.98 -6.89 2.70
N THR A 30 7.47 -7.68 1.74
CA THR A 30 7.63 -9.13 1.90
C THR A 30 8.48 -9.45 3.12
N GLU A 31 9.65 -8.83 3.28
CA GLU A 31 10.55 -9.06 4.43
C GLU A 31 9.89 -8.76 5.79
N ILE A 32 9.15 -7.65 5.88
CA ILE A 32 8.42 -7.26 7.10
C ILE A 32 7.32 -8.28 7.43
N LEU A 33 6.57 -8.70 6.42
CA LEU A 33 5.47 -9.64 6.58
C LEU A 33 5.97 -11.03 6.99
N GLU A 34 7.02 -11.53 6.35
CA GLU A 34 7.65 -12.79 6.75
C GLU A 34 8.13 -12.74 8.20
N ARG A 35 8.74 -11.63 8.64
CA ARG A 35 9.14 -11.46 10.04
C ARG A 35 7.95 -11.53 10.98
N GLY A 36 6.81 -10.94 10.60
CA GLY A 36 5.58 -11.01 11.38
C GLY A 36 5.03 -12.42 11.49
N ILE A 37 5.07 -13.20 10.41
CA ILE A 37 4.68 -14.63 10.38
C ILE A 37 5.62 -15.46 11.28
N ARG A 38 6.94 -15.33 11.10
CA ARG A 38 7.94 -16.03 11.95
C ARG A 38 7.80 -15.73 13.44
N GLN A 39 7.28 -14.56 13.80
CA GLN A 39 7.02 -14.16 15.18
C GLN A 39 5.63 -14.57 15.69
N GLY A 40 4.81 -15.26 14.88
CA GLY A 40 3.45 -15.65 15.22
C GLY A 40 2.46 -14.48 15.35
N LYS A 41 2.80 -13.29 14.83
CA LYS A 41 1.98 -12.06 14.93
C LYS A 41 1.01 -11.89 13.77
N LEU A 42 1.34 -12.49 12.63
CA LEU A 42 0.53 -12.45 11.41
C LEU A 42 0.10 -13.86 11.05
N ARG A 43 -1.08 -13.97 10.44
CA ARG A 43 -1.60 -15.22 9.87
C ARG A 43 -0.67 -15.77 8.78
N GLU A 44 -0.61 -17.09 8.67
CA GLU A 44 0.33 -17.81 7.78
C GLU A 44 -0.37 -18.54 6.62
N ASP A 45 -1.70 -18.48 6.56
CA ASP A 45 -2.52 -19.13 5.54
C ASP A 45 -2.58 -18.35 4.21
N ILE A 46 -1.99 -17.16 4.15
CA ILE A 46 -1.90 -16.33 2.94
C ILE A 46 -0.42 -16.20 2.52
N PRO A 47 -0.07 -16.48 1.26
CA PRO A 47 1.29 -16.27 0.74
C PRO A 47 1.75 -14.81 0.88
N VAL A 48 2.99 -14.62 1.31
CA VAL A 48 3.52 -13.28 1.63
C VAL A 48 3.56 -12.36 0.40
N GLU A 49 3.86 -12.90 -0.78
CA GLU A 49 3.90 -12.14 -2.03
C GLU A 49 2.50 -11.66 -2.44
N PHE A 50 1.47 -12.46 -2.16
CA PHE A 50 0.08 -12.05 -2.40
C PHE A 50 -0.30 -10.92 -1.44
N PHE A 51 0.09 -11.08 -0.18
CA PHE A 51 -0.18 -10.12 0.86
C PHE A 51 0.53 -8.77 0.63
N SER A 52 1.80 -8.77 0.23
CA SER A 52 2.54 -7.55 -0.09
C SER A 52 1.92 -6.78 -1.25
N LYS A 53 1.41 -7.50 -2.28
CA LYS A 53 0.66 -6.89 -3.39
C LYS A 53 -0.61 -6.19 -2.93
N HIS A 54 -1.39 -6.81 -2.04
CA HIS A 54 -2.62 -6.20 -1.52
C HIS A 54 -2.35 -5.00 -0.61
N LEU A 55 -1.31 -5.03 0.23
CA LEU A 55 -0.92 -3.86 1.02
C LEU A 55 -0.50 -2.68 0.14
N ILE A 56 0.27 -2.93 -0.91
CA ILE A 56 0.67 -1.88 -1.84
C ILE A 56 -0.54 -1.37 -2.62
N MET A 57 -1.45 -2.25 -3.04
CA MET A 57 -2.71 -1.85 -3.68
C MET A 57 -3.53 -0.91 -2.78
N ALA A 58 -3.64 -1.21 -1.49
CA ALA A 58 -4.29 -0.34 -0.50
C ALA A 58 -3.61 1.03 -0.39
N ILE A 59 -2.27 1.08 -0.30
CA ILE A 59 -1.49 2.33 -0.30
C ILE A 59 -1.74 3.15 -1.58
N ARG A 60 -1.81 2.47 -2.73
CA ARG A 60 -2.12 3.11 -4.01
C ARG A 60 -3.52 3.70 -3.98
N GLY A 61 -4.52 2.93 -3.59
CA GLY A 61 -5.92 3.33 -3.53
C GLY A 61 -6.12 4.57 -2.66
N ILE A 62 -5.59 4.57 -1.44
CA ILE A 62 -5.74 5.73 -0.54
C ILE A 62 -4.99 6.97 -1.04
N THR A 63 -3.86 6.79 -1.72
CA THR A 63 -3.13 7.91 -2.31
C THR A 63 -3.88 8.50 -3.51
N TYR A 64 -4.55 7.66 -4.31
CA TYR A 64 -5.45 8.13 -5.38
C TYR A 64 -6.64 8.91 -4.81
N GLU A 65 -7.27 8.37 -3.77
CA GLU A 65 -8.40 9.02 -3.10
C GLU A 65 -8.01 10.41 -2.58
N TRP A 66 -6.82 10.53 -1.99
CA TRP A 66 -6.26 11.81 -1.57
C TRP A 66 -6.04 12.79 -2.72
N CYS A 67 -5.58 12.30 -3.88
CA CYS A 67 -5.41 13.16 -5.05
C CYS A 67 -6.76 13.69 -5.59
N ILE A 68 -7.79 12.84 -5.62
CA ILE A 68 -9.12 13.16 -6.16
C ILE A 68 -9.84 14.15 -5.24
N ARG A 69 -9.75 13.96 -3.92
CA ARG A 69 -10.47 14.74 -2.91
C ARG A 69 -9.68 15.90 -2.32
N PHE A 70 -8.56 16.27 -2.92
CA PHE A 70 -7.76 17.38 -2.40
C PHE A 70 -8.52 18.72 -2.52
N PRO A 71 -8.52 19.60 -1.50
CA PRO A 71 -7.77 19.50 -0.23
C PRO A 71 -8.51 18.83 0.93
N ASP A 72 -9.77 18.44 0.74
CA ASP A 72 -10.70 18.02 1.81
C ASP A 72 -10.43 16.63 2.39
N PHE A 73 -9.33 15.98 2.00
CA PHE A 73 -8.96 14.64 2.44
C PHE A 73 -7.72 14.66 3.35
N ASP A 74 -7.95 14.43 4.65
CA ASP A 74 -6.88 14.22 5.62
C ASP A 74 -6.22 12.86 5.40
N LEU A 75 -5.15 12.86 4.60
CA LEU A 75 -4.39 11.66 4.30
C LEU A 75 -3.87 10.97 5.57
N LYS A 76 -3.39 11.73 6.56
CA LYS A 76 -2.75 11.15 7.75
C LYS A 76 -3.76 10.34 8.53
N LYS A 77 -4.92 10.94 8.82
CA LYS A 77 -6.02 10.26 9.54
C LYS A 77 -6.51 9.04 8.77
N GLN A 78 -6.78 9.21 7.48
CA GLN A 78 -7.33 8.14 6.64
C GLN A 78 -6.36 6.96 6.50
N VAL A 79 -5.06 7.21 6.35
CA VAL A 79 -4.04 6.14 6.28
C VAL A 79 -3.99 5.37 7.59
N GLN A 80 -4.02 6.05 8.74
CA GLN A 80 -4.02 5.38 10.03
C GLN A 80 -5.24 4.48 10.20
N ASP A 81 -6.43 4.97 9.87
CA ASP A 81 -7.66 4.18 10.03
C ASP A 81 -7.75 3.04 9.01
N HIS A 82 -7.35 3.29 7.76
CA HIS A 82 -7.28 2.26 6.73
C HIS A 82 -6.32 1.12 7.10
N PHE A 83 -5.12 1.45 7.59
CA PHE A 83 -4.16 0.43 8.01
C PHE A 83 -4.60 -0.33 9.27
N LYS A 84 -5.32 0.29 10.20
CA LYS A 84 -5.91 -0.46 11.34
C LYS A 84 -6.87 -1.54 10.85
N ILE A 85 -7.73 -1.22 9.89
CA ILE A 85 -8.68 -2.17 9.29
C ILE A 85 -7.93 -3.30 8.58
N LEU A 86 -6.93 -2.96 7.75
CA LEU A 86 -6.10 -3.97 7.10
C LEU A 86 -5.46 -4.88 8.15
N LEU A 87 -4.73 -4.31 9.11
CA LEU A 87 -4.03 -5.07 10.16
C LEU A 87 -4.97 -5.95 10.98
N TYR A 88 -6.20 -5.51 11.22
CA TYR A 88 -7.22 -6.33 11.90
C TYR A 88 -7.49 -7.64 11.16
N GLY A 89 -7.62 -7.62 9.82
CA GLY A 89 -7.81 -8.84 9.03
C GLY A 89 -6.58 -9.74 8.89
N LEU A 90 -5.41 -9.28 9.37
CA LEU A 90 -4.10 -9.89 9.14
C LEU A 90 -3.49 -10.47 10.42
N LYS A 91 -3.98 -10.06 11.59
CA LYS A 91 -3.58 -10.61 12.87
C LYS A 91 -4.06 -12.06 13.00
N LYS A 92 -3.23 -12.86 13.65
CA LYS A 92 -3.58 -14.21 14.12
C LYS A 92 -4.44 -14.10 15.38
#